data_AF-A0A1Z3HN65-F1
#
_entry.id   AF-A0A1Z3HN65-F1
#
_cell.length_a   1.000
_cell.length_b   1.000
_cell.length_c   1.000
_cell.angle_alpha   90.00
_cell.angle_beta   90.00
_cell.angle_gamma   90.00
#
_symmetry.space_group_name_H-M   'P 1'
#
loop_
_entity.id
_entity.type
_entity.pdbx_description
1 polymer ?
#
loop_
_entity_poly.entity_id
_entity_poly.type
_entity_poly.pdbx_seq_one_letter_code
_entity_poly.pdbx_strand_id
1 'polypeptide(L)'
;MLTQYDRTPGRAVKDFWGLDDHSIMLVADPRGGNLLNFRVGDAAYELLPRTFWIELQTRYGNQFFVREQGEDSAILSALESIETCLSQGGCQVVPGLPQEQWILTLVTSVVGGLVCGFAAHPRKAGQAIAWQWMLIFSPLWGILFIAFGIGPVVSRTTELLPLFRNVMGFLIGFLVAYLMPAFGASSTSES
;
A
#
# COMPACT_ATOMS: atom_id res chain seq x y z
N MET A 1 36.82 -13.84 -24.52
CA MET A 1 37.07 -13.58 -23.09
C MET A 1 35.98 -14.25 -22.30
N LEU A 2 36.34 -15.22 -21.46
CA LEU A 2 35.44 -15.85 -20.49
C LEU A 2 35.09 -14.79 -19.44
N THR A 3 33.81 -14.51 -19.27
CA THR A 3 33.30 -13.73 -18.13
C THR A 3 33.56 -14.54 -16.87
N GLN A 4 34.73 -14.35 -16.28
CA GLN A 4 34.97 -14.75 -14.91
C GLN A 4 34.00 -13.94 -14.06
N TYR A 5 32.85 -14.53 -13.75
CA TYR A 5 32.01 -14.09 -12.66
C TYR A 5 32.90 -14.21 -11.43
N ASP A 6 33.42 -13.08 -10.93
CA ASP A 6 34.16 -13.09 -9.68
C ASP A 6 33.23 -13.69 -8.64
N ARG A 7 33.52 -14.94 -8.26
CA ARG A 7 32.87 -15.58 -7.12
C ARG A 7 33.31 -14.77 -5.92
N THR A 8 32.60 -13.72 -5.57
CA THR A 8 32.73 -13.12 -4.25
C THR A 8 32.27 -14.22 -3.29
N PRO A 9 33.17 -14.89 -2.56
CA PRO A 9 32.77 -15.98 -1.71
C PRO A 9 31.96 -15.33 -0.60
N GLY A 10 30.64 -15.52 -0.56
CA GLY A 10 29.79 -14.84 0.42
C GLY A 10 30.25 -15.06 1.87
N ARG A 11 30.98 -16.14 2.16
CA ARG A 11 31.66 -16.40 3.44
C ARG A 11 32.89 -15.51 3.67
N ALA A 12 33.71 -15.27 2.65
CA ALA A 12 34.90 -14.42 2.77
C ALA A 12 34.54 -12.96 3.08
N VAL A 13 33.38 -12.49 2.60
CA VAL A 13 32.89 -11.14 2.90
C VAL A 13 32.39 -11.04 4.35
N LYS A 14 31.70 -12.07 4.86
CA LYS A 14 31.22 -12.10 6.26
C LYS A 14 32.39 -11.95 7.25
N ASP A 15 33.42 -12.79 7.10
CA ASP A 15 34.54 -12.83 8.03
C ASP A 15 35.47 -11.61 7.89
N PHE A 16 35.67 -11.11 6.66
CA PHE A 16 36.51 -9.93 6.41
C PHE A 16 35.92 -8.66 7.02
N TRP A 17 34.60 -8.46 6.91
CA TRP A 17 33.90 -7.27 7.41
C TRP A 17 33.39 -7.43 8.85
N GLY A 18 33.58 -8.61 9.47
CA GLY A 18 33.11 -8.89 10.83
C GLY A 18 31.57 -8.89 10.94
N LEU A 19 30.86 -9.29 9.89
CA LEU A 19 29.40 -9.29 9.88
C LEU A 19 28.86 -10.41 10.78
N ASP A 20 27.92 -10.06 11.64
CA ASP A 20 27.27 -10.94 12.61
C ASP A 20 25.75 -11.08 12.34
N ASP A 21 25.01 -11.63 13.30
CA ASP A 21 23.57 -11.85 13.17
C ASP A 21 22.74 -10.55 13.29
N HIS A 22 23.38 -9.43 13.65
CA HIS A 22 22.77 -8.08 13.72
C HIS A 22 23.20 -7.21 12.53
N SER A 23 23.99 -7.75 11.61
CA SER A 23 24.53 -7.03 10.47
C SER A 23 23.64 -7.16 9.24
N ILE A 24 23.45 -6.06 8.52
CA ILE A 24 22.77 -6.02 7.22
C ILE A 24 23.79 -5.52 6.19
N MET A 25 24.08 -6.34 5.19
CA MET A 25 24.92 -5.96 4.06
C MET A 25 24.05 -5.79 2.81
N LEU A 26 24.08 -4.57 2.26
CA LEU A 26 23.52 -4.25 0.96
C LEU A 26 24.64 -4.32 -0.11
N VAL A 27 24.36 -5.02 -1.20
CA VAL A 27 25.18 -5.02 -2.41
C VAL A 27 24.37 -4.36 -3.51
N ALA A 28 24.89 -3.25 -4.03
CA ALA A 28 24.33 -2.57 -5.21
C ALA A 28 25.12 -2.99 -6.46
N ASP A 29 24.51 -3.78 -7.35
CA ASP A 29 25.13 -4.24 -8.59
C ASP A 29 24.26 -3.87 -9.81
N PRO A 30 24.64 -2.84 -10.59
CA PRO A 30 23.87 -2.41 -11.76
C PRO A 30 23.90 -3.42 -12.91
N ARG A 31 24.78 -4.44 -12.84
CA ARG A 31 24.84 -5.53 -13.84
C ARG A 31 23.79 -6.60 -13.57
N GLY A 32 23.24 -6.64 -12.36
CA GLY A 32 22.18 -7.56 -11.96
C GLY A 32 20.83 -7.20 -12.58
N GLY A 33 19.91 -8.16 -12.65
CA GLY A 33 18.52 -7.88 -13.02
C GLY A 33 17.81 -6.96 -12.01
N ASN A 34 18.25 -6.98 -10.75
CA ASN A 34 17.83 -6.08 -9.69
C ASN A 34 19.09 -5.42 -9.10
N LEU A 35 19.06 -4.10 -8.92
CA LEU A 35 20.20 -3.33 -8.40
C LEU A 35 20.55 -3.75 -6.97
N LEU A 36 19.55 -4.02 -6.13
CA LEU A 36 19.73 -4.20 -4.69
C LEU A 36 19.71 -5.67 -4.32
N ASN A 37 20.73 -6.12 -3.58
CA ASN A 37 20.77 -7.45 -2.98
C ASN A 37 21.15 -7.36 -1.51
N PHE A 38 20.39 -8.01 -0.63
CA PHE A 38 20.62 -7.94 0.81
C PHE A 38 21.10 -9.28 1.37
N ARG A 39 22.13 -9.23 2.22
CA ARG A 39 22.49 -10.30 3.16
C ARG A 39 22.16 -9.79 4.55
N VAL A 40 21.28 -10.50 5.23
CA VAL A 40 20.65 -10.06 6.48
C VAL A 40 20.97 -11.09 7.55
N GLY A 41 21.51 -10.66 8.68
CA GLY A 41 21.71 -11.49 9.86
C GLY A 41 20.39 -11.95 10.49
N ASP A 42 20.41 -13.06 11.22
CA ASP A 42 19.19 -13.72 11.67
C ASP A 42 18.35 -12.88 12.65
N ALA A 43 18.98 -12.06 13.50
CA ALA A 43 18.28 -11.22 14.47
C ALA A 43 17.42 -10.13 13.78
N ALA A 44 17.85 -9.64 12.61
CA ALA A 44 17.08 -8.65 11.86
C ALA A 44 15.76 -9.23 11.29
N TYR A 45 15.66 -10.55 11.10
CA TYR A 45 14.41 -11.19 10.65
C TYR A 45 13.31 -11.19 11.71
N GLU A 46 13.65 -11.00 12.99
CA GLU A 46 12.67 -10.87 14.08
C GLU A 46 11.89 -9.55 13.98
N LEU A 47 12.55 -8.49 13.45
CA LEU A 47 11.97 -7.16 13.29
C LEU A 47 11.44 -6.91 11.87
N LEU A 48 12.12 -7.47 10.86
CA LEU A 48 11.85 -7.27 9.44
C LEU A 48 11.72 -8.63 8.75
N PRO A 49 10.49 -9.13 8.48
CA PRO A 49 10.26 -10.46 7.96
C PRO A 49 10.84 -10.63 6.56
N ARG A 50 11.06 -11.87 6.11
CA ARG A 50 11.60 -12.17 4.77
C ARG A 50 10.83 -11.49 3.63
N THR A 51 9.51 -11.36 3.78
CA THR A 51 8.62 -10.66 2.84
C THR A 51 8.97 -9.18 2.68
N PHE A 52 9.37 -8.50 3.77
CA PHE A 52 9.82 -7.11 3.73
C PHE A 52 11.02 -6.94 2.80
N TRP A 53 12.03 -7.80 2.92
CA TRP A 53 13.26 -7.73 2.11
C TRP A 53 13.02 -8.03 0.63
N ILE A 54 12.08 -8.91 0.33
CA ILE A 54 11.66 -9.20 -1.05
C ILE A 54 10.95 -7.97 -1.62
N GLU A 55 9.98 -7.41 -0.88
CA GLU A 55 9.28 -6.19 -1.29
C GLU A 55 10.24 -5.02 -1.49
N LEU A 56 11.21 -4.84 -0.59
CA LEU A 56 12.20 -3.76 -0.65
C LEU A 56 13.04 -3.83 -1.94
N GLN A 57 13.55 -5.03 -2.27
CA GLN A 57 14.27 -5.27 -3.52
C GLN A 57 13.40 -5.03 -4.73
N THR A 58 12.17 -5.56 -4.74
CA THR A 58 11.27 -5.37 -5.88
C THR A 58 10.81 -3.93 -6.02
N ARG A 59 10.70 -3.16 -4.94
CA ARG A 59 10.23 -1.77 -4.96
C ARG A 59 11.33 -0.80 -5.43
N TYR A 60 12.51 -0.86 -4.83
CA TYR A 60 13.57 0.12 -5.08
C TYR A 60 14.64 -0.36 -6.05
N GLY A 61 14.91 -1.67 -6.08
CA GLY A 61 15.99 -2.23 -6.91
C GLY A 61 15.55 -2.68 -8.30
N ASN A 62 14.26 -2.60 -8.64
CA ASN A 62 13.80 -2.94 -9.99
C ASN A 62 14.30 -1.91 -11.02
N GLN A 63 14.45 -2.34 -12.28
CA GLN A 63 14.99 -1.49 -13.34
C GLN A 63 14.12 -0.28 -13.68
N PHE A 64 12.79 -0.34 -13.48
CA PHE A 64 11.93 0.81 -13.75
C PHE A 64 12.19 1.94 -12.75
N PHE A 65 12.18 1.61 -11.45
CA PHE A 65 12.49 2.57 -10.39
C PHE A 65 13.89 3.17 -10.56
N VAL A 66 14.90 2.32 -10.79
CA VAL A 66 16.29 2.77 -10.95
C VAL A 66 16.46 3.68 -12.17
N ARG A 67 15.77 3.40 -13.29
CA ARG A 67 15.82 4.25 -14.49
C ARG A 67 15.16 5.61 -14.27
N GLU A 68 14.11 5.67 -13.48
CA GLU A 68 13.34 6.90 -13.22
C GLU A 68 13.99 7.77 -12.14
N GLN A 69 14.50 7.15 -11.07
CA GLN A 69 14.96 7.84 -9.85
C GLN A 69 16.49 7.88 -9.72
N GLY A 70 17.20 7.01 -10.44
CA GLY A 70 18.65 6.84 -10.33
C GLY A 70 19.07 5.79 -9.29
N GLU A 71 20.29 5.29 -9.44
CA GLU A 71 20.87 4.24 -8.57
C GLU A 71 21.03 4.73 -7.12
N ASP A 72 21.54 5.96 -6.93
CA ASP A 72 21.74 6.55 -5.61
C ASP A 72 20.42 6.68 -4.85
N SER A 73 19.37 7.17 -5.53
CA SER A 73 18.03 7.31 -4.93
C SER A 73 17.43 5.96 -4.55
N ALA A 74 17.66 4.92 -5.36
CA ALA A 74 17.23 3.56 -5.04
C ALA A 74 17.90 3.01 -3.77
N ILE A 75 19.21 3.25 -3.61
CA ILE A 75 19.95 2.85 -2.41
C ILE A 75 19.46 3.63 -1.19
N LEU A 76 19.39 4.96 -1.29
CA LEU A 76 18.95 5.83 -0.19
C LEU A 76 17.53 5.51 0.26
N SER A 77 16.59 5.37 -0.68
CA SER A 77 15.19 5.04 -0.38
C SER A 77 15.04 3.68 0.33
N ALA A 78 15.87 2.70 -0.05
CA ALA A 78 15.87 1.40 0.58
C ALA A 78 16.44 1.47 2.01
N LEU A 79 17.54 2.20 2.21
CA LEU A 79 18.15 2.38 3.53
C LEU A 79 17.23 3.17 4.47
N GLU A 80 16.62 4.25 3.99
CA GLU A 80 15.66 5.06 4.76
C GLU A 80 14.46 4.22 5.23
N SER A 81 13.95 3.34 4.36
CA SER A 81 12.87 2.41 4.73
C SER A 81 13.30 1.43 5.82
N ILE A 82 14.53 0.91 5.76
CA ILE A 82 15.09 0.02 6.79
C ILE A 82 15.25 0.77 8.11
N GLU A 83 15.89 1.94 8.08
CA GLU A 83 16.14 2.78 9.27
C GLU A 83 14.83 3.17 9.96
N THR A 84 13.86 3.66 9.18
CA THR A 84 12.54 4.03 9.67
C THR A 84 11.89 2.85 10.39
N CYS A 85 11.90 1.66 9.78
CA CYS A 85 11.29 0.50 10.37
C CYS A 85 12.03 -0.02 11.61
N LEU A 86 13.36 -0.01 11.61
CA LEU A 86 14.14 -0.40 12.79
C LEU A 86 13.93 0.56 13.96
N SER A 87 13.86 1.88 13.70
CA SER A 87 13.61 2.89 14.74
C SER A 87 12.22 2.77 15.38
N GLN A 88 11.25 2.16 14.68
CA GLN A 88 9.89 1.91 15.14
C GLN A 88 9.70 0.54 15.82
N GLY A 89 10.77 -0.26 15.96
CA GLY A 89 10.69 -1.60 16.54
C GLY A 89 10.26 -2.69 15.54
N GLY A 90 10.37 -2.43 14.24
CA GLY A 90 10.10 -3.38 13.16
C GLY A 90 8.90 -3.01 12.29
N CYS A 91 8.85 -3.59 11.09
CA CYS A 91 7.78 -3.41 10.13
C CYS A 91 7.42 -4.75 9.50
N GLN A 92 6.13 -4.97 9.25
CA GLN A 92 5.67 -6.14 8.49
C GLN A 92 5.73 -5.94 6.97
N VAL A 93 5.68 -4.69 6.52
CA VAL A 93 5.64 -4.29 5.10
C VAL A 93 6.50 -3.06 4.87
N VAL A 94 6.93 -2.84 3.62
CA VAL A 94 7.77 -1.66 3.30
C VAL A 94 6.91 -0.38 3.37
N PRO A 95 7.32 0.63 4.16
CA PRO A 95 6.57 1.87 4.33
C PRO A 95 6.49 2.64 3.01
N GLY A 96 5.42 3.43 2.88
CA GLY A 96 5.10 4.13 1.64
C GLY A 96 4.04 3.41 0.82
N LEU A 97 3.17 4.21 0.20
CA LEU A 97 2.04 3.76 -0.58
C LEU A 97 2.26 4.12 -2.06
N PRO A 98 2.54 3.14 -2.94
CA PRO A 98 2.65 3.39 -4.37
C PRO A 98 1.36 4.01 -4.93
N GLN A 99 1.51 4.85 -5.97
CA GLN A 99 0.38 5.58 -6.56
C GLN A 99 -0.74 4.62 -7.02
N GLU A 100 -0.40 3.51 -7.66
CA GLU A 100 -1.38 2.52 -8.13
C GLU A 100 -2.15 1.88 -6.98
N GLN A 101 -1.47 1.57 -5.88
CA GLN A 101 -2.10 1.03 -4.70
C GLN A 101 -3.03 2.07 -4.07
N TRP A 102 -2.59 3.33 -3.97
CA TRP A 102 -3.42 4.41 -3.47
C TRP A 102 -4.68 4.60 -4.33
N ILE A 103 -4.56 4.63 -5.67
CA ILE A 103 -5.70 4.76 -6.58
C ILE A 103 -6.70 3.64 -6.33
N LEU A 104 -6.24 2.39 -6.19
CA LEU A 104 -7.13 1.27 -5.87
C LEU A 104 -7.85 1.46 -4.54
N THR A 105 -7.15 1.91 -3.48
CA THR A 105 -7.79 2.20 -2.19
C THR A 105 -8.84 3.31 -2.28
N LEU A 106 -8.59 4.34 -3.10
CA LEU A 106 -9.52 5.43 -3.32
C LEU A 106 -10.76 4.96 -4.09
N VAL A 107 -10.57 4.22 -5.18
CA VAL A 107 -11.66 3.69 -6.01
C VAL A 107 -12.53 2.73 -5.20
N THR A 108 -11.93 1.80 -4.45
CA THR A 108 -12.68 0.88 -3.59
C THR A 108 -13.46 1.62 -2.50
N SER A 109 -12.91 2.71 -1.94
CA SER A 109 -13.61 3.57 -1.00
C SER A 109 -14.83 4.25 -1.64
N VAL A 110 -14.69 4.81 -2.84
CA VAL A 110 -15.80 5.43 -3.59
C VAL A 110 -16.89 4.40 -3.91
N VAL A 111 -16.51 3.22 -4.40
CA VAL A 111 -17.46 2.14 -4.72
C VAL A 111 -18.18 1.64 -3.46
N GLY A 112 -17.46 1.49 -2.34
CA GLY A 112 -18.06 1.20 -1.05
C GLY A 112 -19.10 2.26 -0.64
N GLY A 113 -18.77 3.53 -0.85
CA GLY A 113 -19.68 4.65 -0.64
C GLY A 113 -20.96 4.53 -1.47
N LEU A 114 -20.82 4.30 -2.78
CA LEU A 114 -21.95 4.13 -3.68
C LEU A 114 -22.87 2.97 -3.26
N VAL A 115 -22.30 1.81 -2.94
CA VAL A 115 -23.07 0.63 -2.47
C VAL A 115 -23.82 0.96 -1.17
N CYS A 116 -23.14 1.60 -0.21
CA CYS A 116 -23.74 2.02 1.05
C CYS A 116 -24.88 3.04 0.81
N GLY A 117 -24.68 4.01 -0.08
CA GLY A 117 -25.67 5.03 -0.43
C GLY A 117 -26.94 4.45 -1.07
N PHE A 118 -26.79 3.53 -2.03
CA PHE A 118 -27.95 2.84 -2.61
C PHE A 118 -28.69 1.98 -1.58
N ALA A 119 -27.96 1.31 -0.69
CA ALA A 119 -28.57 0.51 0.37
C ALA A 119 -29.37 1.37 1.37
N ALA A 120 -28.98 2.64 1.55
CA ALA A 120 -29.59 3.59 2.47
C ALA A 120 -30.92 4.18 1.98
N HIS A 121 -31.32 3.98 0.72
CA HIS A 121 -32.55 4.57 0.19
C HIS A 121 -33.80 4.20 1.00
N PRO A 122 -34.67 5.19 1.29
CA PRO A 122 -35.89 4.96 2.03
C PRO A 122 -36.86 4.08 1.23
N ARG A 123 -37.39 3.05 1.89
CA ARG A 123 -38.34 2.09 1.28
C ARG A 123 -39.76 2.19 1.82
N LYS A 124 -39.97 2.97 2.89
CA LYS A 124 -41.27 3.17 3.55
C LYS A 124 -41.59 4.66 3.61
N ALA A 125 -42.86 5.02 3.51
CA ALA A 125 -43.31 6.40 3.67
C ALA A 125 -42.90 6.94 5.06
N GLY A 126 -42.27 8.12 5.09
CA GLY A 126 -41.78 8.76 6.32
C GLY A 126 -40.44 8.23 6.85
N GLN A 127 -39.84 7.22 6.22
CA GLN A 127 -38.49 6.76 6.57
C GLN A 127 -37.46 7.64 5.87
N ALA A 128 -36.49 8.20 6.60
CA ALA A 128 -35.38 8.95 6.00
C ALA A 128 -34.29 8.00 5.47
N ILE A 129 -33.84 7.04 6.28
CA ILE A 129 -32.72 6.13 5.96
C ILE A 129 -33.11 4.68 6.21
N ALA A 130 -32.77 3.79 5.27
CA ALA A 130 -32.97 2.34 5.39
C ALA A 130 -31.79 1.62 6.08
N TRP A 131 -31.57 1.91 7.37
CA TRP A 131 -30.45 1.39 8.16
C TRP A 131 -30.34 -0.15 8.17
N GLN A 132 -31.47 -0.87 8.18
CA GLN A 132 -31.48 -2.34 8.14
C GLN A 132 -30.80 -2.88 6.88
N TRP A 133 -31.05 -2.23 5.74
CA TRP A 133 -30.46 -2.63 4.47
C TRP A 133 -28.99 -2.23 4.36
N MET A 134 -28.62 -1.08 4.92
CA MET A 134 -27.20 -0.73 5.05
C MET A 134 -26.43 -1.80 5.83
N LEU A 135 -27.01 -2.36 6.90
CA LEU A 135 -26.41 -3.46 7.66
C LEU A 135 -26.39 -4.78 6.87
N ILE A 136 -27.47 -5.13 6.18
CA ILE A 136 -27.50 -6.34 5.33
C ILE A 136 -26.40 -6.30 4.26
N PHE A 137 -26.14 -5.12 3.68
CA PHE A 137 -25.09 -4.92 2.69
C PHE A 137 -23.72 -4.56 3.28
N SER A 138 -23.56 -4.53 4.61
CA SER A 138 -22.29 -4.19 5.26
C SER A 138 -21.13 -5.13 4.95
N PRO A 139 -21.32 -6.43 4.68
CA PRO A 139 -20.23 -7.26 4.19
C PRO A 139 -19.65 -6.76 2.86
N LEU A 140 -20.49 -6.18 1.98
CA LEU A 140 -20.07 -5.70 0.67
C LEU A 140 -19.44 -4.30 0.73
N TRP A 141 -20.15 -3.30 1.26
CA TRP A 141 -19.56 -1.95 1.33
C TRP A 141 -18.46 -1.86 2.39
N GLY A 142 -18.58 -2.62 3.48
CA GLY A 142 -17.62 -2.62 4.57
C GLY A 142 -16.28 -3.21 4.17
N ILE A 143 -16.26 -4.32 3.41
CA ILE A 143 -14.97 -4.88 2.94
C ILE A 143 -14.29 -3.92 1.94
N LEU A 144 -15.06 -3.29 1.05
CA LEU A 144 -14.54 -2.33 0.08
C LEU A 144 -13.92 -1.11 0.77
N PHE A 145 -14.62 -0.53 1.74
CA PHE A 145 -14.13 0.67 2.42
C PHE A 145 -13.09 0.36 3.49
N ILE A 146 -13.40 -0.52 4.44
CA ILE A 146 -12.55 -0.74 5.62
C ILE A 146 -11.33 -1.57 5.24
N ALA A 147 -11.53 -2.74 4.65
CA ALA A 147 -10.43 -3.67 4.40
C ALA A 147 -9.56 -3.24 3.22
N PHE A 148 -10.15 -2.77 2.12
CA PHE A 148 -9.40 -2.36 0.92
C PHE A 148 -9.15 -0.86 0.83
N GLY A 149 -10.09 -0.02 1.28
CA GLY A 149 -9.94 1.42 1.25
C GLY A 149 -9.06 1.98 2.36
N ILE A 150 -9.22 1.51 3.60
CA ILE A 150 -8.53 2.07 4.77
C ILE A 150 -7.33 1.21 5.19
N GLY A 151 -7.49 -0.12 5.24
CA GLY A 151 -6.49 -1.07 5.72
C GLY A 151 -5.07 -0.87 5.15
N PRO A 152 -4.90 -0.80 3.81
CA PRO A 152 -3.58 -0.63 3.22
C PRO A 152 -2.98 0.76 3.47
N VAL A 153 -3.80 1.79 3.68
CA VAL A 153 -3.31 3.15 3.95
C VAL A 153 -2.74 3.22 5.36
N VAL A 154 -3.52 2.85 6.37
CA VAL A 154 -3.11 2.97 7.78
C VAL A 154 -1.98 2.02 8.17
N SER A 155 -1.79 0.93 7.41
CA SER A 155 -0.69 -0.02 7.64
C SER A 155 0.62 0.35 6.92
N ARG A 156 0.58 1.27 5.96
CA ARG A 156 1.74 1.62 5.12
C ARG A 156 2.18 3.08 5.22
N THR A 157 1.35 3.97 5.76
CA THR A 157 1.70 5.38 5.91
C THR A 157 1.01 6.02 7.11
N THR A 158 1.72 6.94 7.76
CA THR A 158 1.20 7.83 8.81
C THR A 158 0.64 9.13 8.25
N GLU A 159 0.74 9.35 6.94
CA GLU A 159 0.23 10.55 6.29
C GLU A 159 -1.31 10.60 6.35
N LEU A 160 -1.84 11.74 6.80
CA LEU A 160 -3.29 11.92 6.95
C LEU A 160 -4.00 12.14 5.61
N LEU A 161 -3.31 12.69 4.62
CA LEU A 161 -3.93 13.12 3.37
C LEU A 161 -4.54 11.96 2.56
N PRO A 162 -3.87 10.81 2.34
CA PRO A 162 -4.47 9.67 1.64
C PRO A 162 -5.70 9.12 2.38
N LEU A 163 -5.62 9.01 3.70
CA LEU A 163 -6.72 8.54 4.54
C LEU A 163 -7.94 9.45 4.42
N PHE A 164 -7.72 10.76 4.52
CA PHE A 164 -8.77 11.77 4.35
C PHE A 164 -9.43 11.69 2.98
N ARG A 165 -8.64 11.55 1.90
CA ARG A 165 -9.17 11.39 0.52
C ARG A 165 -10.06 10.16 0.39
N ASN A 166 -9.68 9.04 1.00
CA ASN A 166 -10.46 7.80 0.96
C ASN A 166 -11.79 7.94 1.72
N VAL A 167 -11.77 8.54 2.92
CA VAL A 167 -12.98 8.85 3.69
C VAL A 167 -13.91 9.79 2.92
N MET A 168 -13.38 10.87 2.35
CA MET A 168 -14.16 11.81 1.55
C MET A 168 -14.71 11.16 0.29
N GLY A 169 -13.94 10.30 -0.39
CA GLY A 169 -14.40 9.53 -1.54
C GLY A 169 -15.59 8.64 -1.20
N PHE A 170 -15.54 7.94 -0.05
CA PHE A 170 -16.67 7.16 0.45
C PHE A 170 -17.90 8.03 0.73
N LEU A 171 -17.74 9.16 1.44
CA LEU A 171 -18.86 10.05 1.77
C LEU A 171 -19.49 10.69 0.54
N ILE A 172 -18.68 11.12 -0.44
CA ILE A 172 -19.16 11.66 -1.71
C ILE A 172 -19.90 10.57 -2.49
N GLY A 173 -19.33 9.37 -2.61
CA GLY A 173 -20.00 8.23 -3.25
C GLY A 173 -21.34 7.91 -2.59
N PHE A 174 -21.39 7.89 -1.26
CA PHE A 174 -22.62 7.71 -0.49
C PHE A 174 -23.66 8.78 -0.82
N LEU A 175 -23.29 10.06 -0.77
CA LEU A 175 -24.20 11.17 -1.06
C LEU A 175 -24.72 11.14 -2.49
N VAL A 176 -23.85 10.87 -3.47
CA VAL A 176 -24.23 10.77 -4.89
C VAL A 176 -25.25 9.66 -5.09
N ALA A 177 -24.99 8.46 -4.57
CA ALA A 177 -25.93 7.34 -4.71
C ALA A 177 -27.24 7.61 -3.96
N TYR A 178 -27.16 8.13 -2.73
CA TYR A 178 -28.34 8.41 -1.89
C TYR A 178 -29.26 9.52 -2.44
N LEU A 179 -28.70 10.49 -3.18
CA LEU A 179 -29.48 11.59 -3.78
C LEU A 179 -29.92 11.30 -5.22
N MET A 180 -29.41 10.25 -5.86
CA MET A 180 -29.65 9.96 -7.28
C MET A 180 -31.14 9.94 -7.70
N PRO A 181 -32.09 9.35 -6.93
CA PRO A 181 -33.50 9.35 -7.29
C PRO A 181 -34.16 10.73 -7.26
N ALA A 182 -33.63 11.68 -6.47
CA ALA A 182 -34.18 13.03 -6.39
C ALA A 182 -33.98 13.82 -7.70
N PHE A 183 -32.88 13.54 -8.42
CA PHE A 183 -32.59 14.18 -9.71
C PHE A 183 -33.39 13.58 -10.88
N GLY A 184 -33.83 12.31 -10.76
CA GLY A 184 -34.65 11.66 -11.78
C GLY A 184 -36.13 12.04 -11.72
N ALA A 185 -36.64 12.44 -10.57
CA ALA A 185 -38.04 12.83 -10.40
C ALA A 185 -38.35 14.26 -10.92
N SER A 186 -37.36 15.15 -10.91
CA SER A 186 -37.52 16.53 -11.38
C SER A 186 -37.69 16.67 -12.89
N SER A 187 -37.32 15.66 -13.70
CA SER A 187 -37.44 15.73 -15.16
C SER A 187 -38.80 15.30 -15.71
N THR A 188 -39.70 14.76 -14.86
CA THR A 188 -40.98 14.18 -15.32
C THR A 188 -42.21 15.00 -14.92
N SER A 189 -42.04 16.16 -14.26
CA SER A 189 -43.17 17.02 -13.85
C SER A 189 -43.49 18.17 -14.83
N GLU A 190 -42.81 18.24 -15.97
CA GLU A 190 -43.11 19.18 -17.07
C GLU A 190 -43.27 18.41 -18.39
N SER A 191 -44.42 17.74 -18.59
CA SER A 191 -44.98 17.42 -19.92
C SER A 191 -46.40 16.92 -19.81
#